data_AF-A0A7S1DZC6-F1
#
_entry.id   AF-A0A7S1DZC6-F1
#
_cell.length_a   1.000
_cell.length_b   1.000
_cell.length_c   1.000
_cell.angle_alpha   90.00
_cell.angle_beta   90.00
_cell.angle_gamma   90.00
#
_symmetry.space_group_name_H-M   'P 1'
#
loop_
_entity.id
_entity.type
_entity.pdbx_description
1 polymer ?
#
loop_
_entity_poly.entity_id
_entity_poly.type
_entity_poly.pdbx_seq_one_letter_code
_entity_poly.pdbx_strand_id
1 'polypeptide(L)'
;AAGYERGSYEGCEIVFLGIENIHAVRKSYTRLREICTAPQDDDERWLQNVSETYWLQHLSKLLQGSRRIAEHVVIERASILIHCSDGWDRTPQISALCQLMIDPYYRSLRGFA
;
A
#
# COMPACT_ATOMS: atom_id res chain seq x y z
N ALA A 1 -22.88 7.36 -6.81
CA ALA A 1 -22.01 8.45 -6.34
C ALA A 1 -20.74 7.81 -5.77
N ALA A 2 -19.57 8.37 -6.06
CA ALA A 2 -18.35 7.99 -5.34
C ALA A 2 -18.44 8.45 -3.88
N GLY A 3 -17.74 7.79 -2.97
CA GLY A 3 -17.78 8.13 -1.56
C GLY A 3 -17.16 7.06 -0.68
N TYR A 4 -17.52 7.14 0.60
CA TYR A 4 -17.23 6.14 1.62
C TYR A 4 -18.47 6.00 2.51
N GLU A 5 -18.53 4.93 3.28
CA GLU A 5 -19.63 4.58 4.18
C GLU A 5 -19.88 5.74 5.15
N ARG A 6 -21.08 6.30 5.16
CA ARG A 6 -21.48 7.35 6.11
C ARG A 6 -22.88 7.06 6.62
N GLY A 7 -23.14 7.35 7.89
CA GLY A 7 -24.45 7.14 8.50
C GLY A 7 -24.64 5.69 8.97
N SER A 8 -25.53 4.94 8.31
CA SER A 8 -26.17 3.69 8.75
C SER A 8 -25.28 2.45 8.97
N TYR A 9 -23.99 2.62 9.21
CA TYR A 9 -23.02 1.54 9.48
C TYR A 9 -22.62 1.57 10.96
N GLU A 10 -23.61 1.40 11.85
CA GLU A 10 -23.37 1.33 13.29
C GLU A 10 -22.44 0.16 13.64
N GLY A 11 -21.46 0.42 14.52
CA GLY A 11 -20.45 -0.56 14.90
C GLY A 11 -19.27 -0.69 13.94
N CYS A 12 -19.24 0.07 12.83
CA CYS A 12 -18.11 0.11 11.92
C CYS A 12 -17.22 1.35 12.18
N GLU A 13 -15.91 1.14 12.31
CA GLU A 13 -14.91 2.22 12.28
C GLU A 13 -14.33 2.35 10.87
N ILE A 14 -14.26 3.59 10.37
CA ILE A 14 -13.69 3.89 9.05
C ILE A 14 -12.30 4.48 9.24
N VAL A 15 -11.31 3.84 8.59
CA VAL A 15 -9.91 4.25 8.63
C VAL A 15 -9.41 4.54 7.22
N PHE A 16 -8.87 5.74 7.02
CA PHE A 16 -8.25 6.11 5.74
C PHE A 16 -6.75 5.78 5.75
N LEU A 17 -6.33 4.89 4.84
CA LEU A 17 -4.92 4.50 4.73
C LEU A 17 -4.04 5.52 3.98
N GLY A 18 -4.65 6.53 3.33
CA GLY A 18 -3.92 7.60 2.63
C GLY A 18 -3.04 7.13 1.47
N ILE A 19 -3.36 5.99 0.85
CA ILE A 19 -2.62 5.43 -0.28
C ILE A 19 -3.02 6.13 -1.58
N GLU A 20 -2.01 6.62 -2.29
CA GLU A 20 -2.21 7.42 -3.49
C GLU A 20 -2.81 6.61 -4.66
N ASN A 21 -3.41 7.32 -5.60
CA ASN A 21 -3.96 6.72 -6.81
C ASN A 21 -2.86 6.31 -7.82
N ILE A 22 -3.25 5.59 -8.86
CA ILE A 22 -2.34 5.08 -9.90
C ILE A 22 -1.56 6.19 -10.63
N HIS A 23 -2.09 7.41 -10.71
CA HIS A 23 -1.42 8.52 -11.39
C HIS A 23 -0.23 9.03 -10.58
N ALA A 24 -0.39 9.17 -9.26
CA ALA A 24 0.68 9.53 -8.35
C ALA A 24 1.78 8.45 -8.31
N VAL A 25 1.39 7.17 -8.20
CA VAL A 25 2.34 6.05 -8.20
C VAL A 25 3.12 5.98 -9.51
N ARG A 26 2.45 6.18 -10.66
CA ARG A 26 3.11 6.22 -11.98
C ARG A 26 4.13 7.36 -12.05
N LYS A 27 3.76 8.58 -11.62
CA LYS A 27 4.67 9.73 -11.60
C LYS A 27 5.89 9.48 -10.72
N SER A 28 5.67 8.92 -9.53
CA SER A 28 6.71 8.53 -8.58
C SER A 28 7.69 7.53 -9.19
N TYR A 29 7.18 6.46 -9.79
CA TYR A 29 7.99 5.43 -10.44
C TYR A 29 8.80 5.97 -11.61
N THR A 30 8.20 6.80 -12.48
CA THR A 30 8.91 7.40 -13.61
C THR A 30 10.13 8.20 -13.15
N ARG A 31 9.96 9.06 -12.13
CA ARG A 31 11.05 9.86 -11.57
C ARG A 31 12.13 8.99 -10.93
N LEU A 32 11.74 7.96 -10.18
CA LEU A 32 12.68 7.01 -9.59
C LEU A 32 13.51 6.30 -10.67
N ARG A 33 12.85 5.83 -11.73
CA ARG A 33 13.51 5.15 -12.85
C ARG A 33 14.53 6.06 -13.53
N GLU A 34 14.20 7.32 -13.76
CA GLU A 34 15.12 8.31 -14.33
C GLU A 34 16.38 8.45 -13.47
N ILE A 35 16.23 8.59 -12.15
CA ILE A 35 17.36 8.68 -11.21
C ILE A 35 18.21 7.40 -11.22
N CYS A 36 17.59 6.23 -11.19
CA CYS A 36 18.30 4.95 -11.17
C CYS A 36 18.99 4.60 -12.50
N THR A 37 18.60 5.22 -13.61
CA THR A 37 19.19 4.97 -14.94
C THR A 37 20.09 6.10 -15.42
N ALA A 38 20.19 7.19 -14.66
CA ALA A 38 21.13 8.27 -14.93
C ALA A 38 22.59 7.79 -14.77
N PRO A 39 23.52 8.34 -15.56
CA PRO A 39 24.95 8.11 -15.37
C PRO A 39 25.35 8.38 -13.92
N GLN A 40 26.07 7.42 -13.32
CA GLN A 40 26.49 7.45 -11.92
C GLN A 40 27.78 8.28 -11.76
N ASP A 41 27.76 9.52 -12.22
CA ASP A 41 28.74 10.49 -11.72
C ASP A 41 28.37 10.77 -10.25
N ASP A 42 29.36 11.05 -9.40
CA ASP A 42 29.28 11.15 -7.93
C ASP A 42 28.17 12.14 -7.47
N ASP A 43 26.91 11.68 -7.47
CA ASP A 43 25.73 12.48 -7.15
C ASP A 43 25.52 12.48 -5.64
N GLU A 44 26.16 13.43 -4.96
CA GLU A 44 25.98 13.69 -3.53
C GLU A 44 24.50 13.90 -3.14
N ARG A 45 23.61 14.20 -4.11
CA ARG A 45 22.18 14.41 -3.89
C ARG A 45 21.32 13.20 -4.24
N TRP A 46 21.89 12.05 -4.57
CA TRP A 46 21.12 10.87 -4.99
C TRP A 46 20.03 10.48 -3.98
N LEU A 47 20.36 10.43 -2.68
CA LEU A 47 19.40 10.10 -1.63
C LEU A 47 18.26 11.13 -1.51
N GLN A 48 18.58 12.42 -1.67
CA GLN A 48 17.58 13.47 -1.71
C GLN A 48 16.67 13.31 -2.94
N ASN A 49 17.27 13.10 -4.12
CA ASN A 49 16.55 12.90 -5.37
C ASN A 49 15.58 11.70 -5.26
N VAL A 50 16.03 10.58 -4.68
CA VAL A 50 15.18 9.40 -4.41
C VAL A 50 14.06 9.73 -3.43
N SER A 51 14.35 10.43 -2.33
CA SER A 51 13.34 10.82 -1.34
C SER A 51 12.22 11.68 -1.95
N GLU A 52 12.58 12.59 -2.85
CA GLU A 52 11.64 13.48 -3.56
C GLU A 52 10.79 12.78 -4.62
N THR A 53 11.05 11.50 -4.91
CA THR A 53 10.14 10.67 -5.73
C THR A 53 8.91 10.23 -4.96
N TYR A 54 8.95 10.25 -3.63
CA TYR A 54 7.94 9.66 -2.74
C TYR A 54 7.74 8.14 -2.86
N TRP A 55 8.58 7.44 -3.63
CA TRP A 55 8.40 6.01 -3.90
C TRP A 55 8.42 5.17 -2.62
N LEU A 56 9.44 5.38 -1.79
CA LEU A 56 9.57 4.66 -0.52
C LEU A 56 8.46 5.03 0.47
N GLN A 57 7.94 6.26 0.41
CA GLN A 57 6.81 6.71 1.20
C GLN A 57 5.52 6.01 0.76
N HIS A 58 5.30 5.79 -0.56
CA HIS A 58 4.17 5.01 -1.05
C HIS A 58 4.24 3.55 -0.58
N LEU A 59 5.40 2.90 -0.70
CA LEU A 59 5.61 1.55 -0.19
C LEU A 59 5.41 1.46 1.33
N SER A 60 5.92 2.45 2.06
CA SER A 60 5.76 2.53 3.52
C SER A 60 4.29 2.63 3.93
N LYS A 61 3.49 3.47 3.26
CA LYS A 61 2.04 3.55 3.50
C LYS A 61 1.32 2.22 3.24
N LEU A 62 1.66 1.51 2.16
CA LEU A 62 1.09 0.19 1.84
C LEU A 62 1.40 -0.84 2.92
N LEU A 63 2.66 -0.94 3.34
CA LEU A 63 3.11 -1.88 4.36
C LEU A 63 2.53 -1.56 5.73
N GLN A 64 2.51 -0.28 6.12
CA GLN A 64 1.91 0.16 7.39
C GLN A 64 0.40 -0.12 7.44
N GLY A 65 -0.32 0.19 6.36
CA GLY A 65 -1.76 -0.10 6.26
C GLY A 65 -2.05 -1.60 6.35
N SER A 66 -1.26 -2.42 5.64
CA SER A 66 -1.41 -3.88 5.66
C SER A 66 -1.09 -4.47 7.03
N ARG A 67 -0.01 -4.01 7.67
CA ARG A 67 0.35 -4.43 9.03
C ARG A 67 -0.77 -4.12 10.02
N ARG A 68 -1.32 -2.89 9.97
CA ARG A 68 -2.42 -2.48 10.86
C ARG A 68 -3.63 -3.40 10.69
N ILE A 69 -4.01 -3.71 9.45
CA ILE A 69 -5.14 -4.62 9.17
C ILE A 69 -4.85 -6.03 9.68
N ALA A 70 -3.66 -6.56 9.41
CA ALA A 70 -3.24 -7.87 9.91
C ALA A 70 -3.31 -7.95 11.45
N GLU A 71 -2.90 -6.89 12.16
CA GLU A 71 -3.00 -6.79 13.62
C GLU A 71 -4.45 -6.81 14.10
N HIS A 72 -5.37 -6.07 13.46
CA HIS A 72 -6.79 -6.08 13.84
C HIS A 72 -7.42 -7.46 13.63
N VAL A 73 -7.04 -8.16 12.55
CA VAL A 73 -7.55 -9.52 12.29
C VAL A 73 -7.02 -10.53 13.31
N VAL A 74 -5.72 -10.52 13.57
CA VAL A 74 -5.07 -11.56 14.38
C VAL A 74 -5.20 -11.32 15.88
N ILE A 75 -5.05 -10.08 16.32
CA ILE A 75 -5.00 -9.70 17.74
C ILE A 75 -6.39 -9.31 18.22
N GLU A 76 -7.06 -8.38 17.53
CA GLU A 76 -8.36 -7.84 17.94
C GLU A 76 -9.53 -8.74 17.53
N ARG A 77 -9.29 -9.74 16.68
CA ARG A 77 -10.31 -10.67 16.14
C ARG A 77 -11.43 -9.94 15.41
N ALA A 78 -11.12 -8.79 14.81
CA ALA A 78 -12.07 -7.99 14.06
C ALA A 78 -12.18 -8.47 12.60
N SER A 79 -13.39 -8.39 12.04
CA SER A 79 -13.60 -8.55 10.60
C SER A 79 -13.34 -7.21 9.90
N ILE A 80 -12.64 -7.23 8.78
CA ILE A 80 -12.22 -6.02 8.06
C ILE A 80 -12.80 -6.02 6.65
N LEU A 81 -13.46 -4.92 6.27
CA LEU A 81 -13.84 -4.61 4.90
C LEU A 81 -12.77 -3.70 4.28
N ILE A 82 -12.15 -4.13 3.18
CA ILE A 82 -11.13 -3.35 2.47
C ILE A 82 -11.70 -2.93 1.12
N HIS A 83 -11.77 -1.63 0.86
CA HIS A 83 -12.14 -1.11 -0.46
C HIS A 83 -11.32 0.13 -0.82
N CYS A 84 -11.33 0.49 -2.10
CA CYS A 84 -10.82 1.77 -2.58
C CYS A 84 -11.86 2.41 -3.51
N SER A 85 -11.43 3.14 -4.55
CA SER A 85 -12.36 3.74 -5.52
C SER A 85 -13.10 2.66 -6.33
N ASP A 86 -12.34 1.83 -7.05
CA ASP A 86 -12.88 0.77 -7.92
C ASP A 86 -12.63 -0.64 -7.35
N GLY A 87 -11.84 -0.75 -6.28
CA GLY A 87 -11.59 -2.03 -5.62
C GLY A 87 -10.54 -2.94 -6.27
N TRP A 88 -9.92 -2.54 -7.39
CA TRP A 88 -8.97 -3.40 -8.13
C TRP A 88 -7.50 -2.97 -8.12
N ASP A 89 -7.15 -1.84 -7.49
CA ASP A 89 -5.76 -1.36 -7.43
C ASP A 89 -5.16 -1.50 -6.03
N ARG A 90 -5.61 -0.65 -5.10
CA ARG A 90 -5.09 -0.58 -3.73
C ARG A 90 -5.63 -1.70 -2.85
N THR A 91 -6.88 -2.11 -3.10
CA THR A 91 -7.51 -3.21 -2.38
C THR A 91 -6.74 -4.53 -2.52
N PRO A 92 -6.41 -5.04 -3.73
CA PRO A 92 -5.63 -6.27 -3.85
C PRO A 92 -4.22 -6.14 -3.29
N GLN A 93 -3.59 -4.96 -3.38
CA GLN A 93 -2.28 -4.73 -2.75
C GLN A 93 -2.34 -4.95 -1.24
N ILE A 94 -3.33 -4.34 -0.57
CA ILE A 94 -3.50 -4.47 0.88
C ILE A 94 -3.95 -5.88 1.27
N SER A 95 -4.93 -6.46 0.58
CA SER A 95 -5.45 -7.79 0.94
C SER A 95 -4.39 -8.89 0.78
N ALA A 96 -3.61 -8.87 -0.32
CA ALA A 96 -2.54 -9.82 -0.55
C ALA A 96 -1.40 -9.67 0.47
N LEU A 97 -1.00 -8.44 0.80
CA LEU A 97 0.01 -8.19 1.84
C LEU A 97 -0.46 -8.68 3.21
N CYS A 98 -1.74 -8.47 3.56
CA CYS A 98 -2.30 -9.00 4.81
C CYS A 98 -2.26 -10.53 4.84
N GLN A 99 -2.67 -11.19 3.74
CA GLN A 99 -2.62 -12.65 3.61
C GLN A 99 -1.21 -13.20 3.78
N LEU A 100 -0.21 -12.57 3.16
CA LEU A 100 1.20 -12.93 3.33
C LEU A 100 1.70 -12.80 4.78
N MET A 101 1.20 -11.80 5.52
CA MET A 101 1.57 -11.58 6.91
C MET A 101 0.95 -12.62 7.85
N ILE A 102 -0.32 -13.00 7.64
CA ILE A 102 -1.08 -13.77 8.62
C ILE A 102 -1.13 -15.28 8.34
N ASP A 103 -0.95 -15.71 7.09
CA ASP A 103 -1.07 -17.12 6.71
C ASP A 103 0.22 -17.63 6.04
N PRO A 104 0.94 -18.60 6.66
CA PRO A 104 2.15 -19.20 6.10
C PRO A 104 1.97 -19.83 4.72
N TYR A 105 0.76 -20.26 4.34
CA TYR A 105 0.51 -20.86 3.03
C TYR A 105 0.91 -19.93 1.88
N TYR A 106 0.55 -18.65 1.97
CA TYR A 106 0.86 -17.65 0.94
C TYR A 106 2.37 -17.32 0.84
N ARG A 107 3.17 -17.76 1.82
CA ARG A 107 4.65 -17.66 1.78
C ARG A 107 5.33 -18.91 1.18
N SER A 108 4.56 -19.90 0.73
CA SER A 108 5.05 -21.00 -0.10
C SER A 108 5.04 -20.63 -1.59
N LEU A 109 5.87 -21.28 -2.42
CA LEU A 109 5.86 -21.06 -3.88
C LEU A 109 4.47 -21.30 -4.50
N ARG A 110 3.74 -22.31 -4.03
CA ARG A 110 2.40 -22.63 -4.51
C ARG A 110 1.34 -21.64 -4.04
N GLY A 111 1.46 -21.13 -2.82
CA GLY A 111 0.53 -20.14 -2.29
C GLY A 111 0.78 -18.72 -2.81
N PHE A 112 2.02 -18.42 -3.21
CA PHE A 112 2.38 -17.12 -3.79
C PHE A 112 2.03 -17.02 -5.29
N ALA A 113 2.02 -18.15 -6.01
CA ALA A 113 1.72 -18.24 -7.45
C ALA A 113 0.23 -18.01 -7.74
#